data_AF-A0A183GX77-F1
#
_entry.id   AF-A0A183GX77-F1
#
_cell.length_a   1.000
_cell.length_b   1.000
_cell.length_c   1.000
_cell.angle_alpha   90.00
_cell.angle_beta   90.00
_cell.angle_gamma   90.00
#
_symmetry.space_group_name_H-M   'P 1'
#
loop_
_entity.id
_entity.type
_entity.pdbx_description
1 polymer ?
#
loop_
_entity_poly.entity_id
_entity_poly.type
_entity_poly.pdbx_seq_one_letter_code
_entity_poly.pdbx_strand_id
1 'polypeptide(L)'
;MLGVFVTSGSSGASEVILEDRLLGEFNDFNNVDQEYFRSYALEYAFRHNYSMNREAIVEAIIDRYTFWPDPSDEWAVRNAFIQFVTDAYYTAPISLSAHLHSAAGSRTFMYVNNYNLSRTGFIPGWMVGIMAPPKTVKRGKVSKALDAKKKVSKGQRTIQKKKVRTSVHFRRPKTLKTPRVPKFPRKSAPARCKLDSFAIIKHPLTTESAMKKIEDHNTLVFIVDVRANKHQIRAAVKKLYNIEVQKINTLITPLMEKKAYIRLTTDYDALDCANKIGII
;
A
#
# COMPACT_ATOMS: atom_id res chain seq x y z
N MET A 1 -40.13 -45.37 -14.01
CA MET A 1 -39.90 -45.58 -15.46
C MET A 1 -38.59 -44.90 -15.84
N LEU A 2 -37.47 -45.61 -15.66
CA LEU A 2 -36.13 -45.31 -16.19
C LEU A 2 -35.41 -46.67 -16.16
N GLY A 3 -35.24 -47.28 -17.34
CA GLY A 3 -34.67 -48.61 -17.49
C GLY A 3 -33.15 -48.59 -17.45
N VAL A 4 -32.56 -49.62 -16.84
CA VAL A 4 -31.13 -49.94 -16.99
C VAL A 4 -31.00 -50.92 -18.14
N PHE A 5 -30.20 -50.55 -19.15
CA PHE A 5 -29.80 -51.44 -20.24
C PHE A 5 -28.55 -52.23 -19.82
N VAL A 6 -28.60 -53.55 -19.95
CA VAL A 6 -27.40 -54.40 -20.03
C VAL A 6 -27.54 -55.26 -21.28
N THR A 7 -26.53 -55.23 -22.15
CA THR A 7 -26.46 -56.12 -23.31
C THR A 7 -25.45 -57.23 -23.03
N SER A 8 -25.87 -58.48 -23.20
CA SER A 8 -24.99 -59.61 -23.48
C SER A 8 -25.63 -60.44 -24.59
N GLY A 9 -24.79 -60.88 -25.54
CA GLY A 9 -25.21 -61.29 -26.87
C GLY A 9 -25.86 -62.68 -27.00
N SER A 10 -26.26 -62.91 -28.24
CA SER A 10 -26.55 -64.20 -28.90
C SER A 10 -27.86 -64.91 -28.52
N SER A 11 -28.79 -64.87 -29.48
CA SER A 11 -29.88 -65.83 -29.77
C SER A 11 -31.01 -66.01 -28.75
N GLY A 12 -32.21 -65.56 -29.14
CA GLY A 12 -33.50 -66.02 -28.63
C GLY A 12 -34.11 -65.16 -27.51
N ALA A 13 -35.07 -64.30 -27.86
CA ALA A 13 -35.82 -63.52 -26.88
C ALA A 13 -36.90 -64.38 -26.21
N SER A 14 -36.78 -64.60 -24.91
CA SER A 14 -37.90 -64.96 -24.03
C SER A 14 -37.87 -64.08 -22.79
N GLU A 15 -38.87 -63.21 -22.65
CA GLU A 15 -39.09 -62.42 -21.44
C GLU A 15 -39.81 -63.32 -20.42
N VAL A 16 -39.14 -63.65 -19.32
CA VAL A 16 -39.80 -64.21 -18.13
C VAL A 16 -39.89 -63.09 -17.11
N ILE A 17 -41.12 -62.64 -16.86
CA ILE A 17 -41.44 -61.76 -15.75
C ILE A 17 -41.35 -62.61 -14.48
N LEU A 18 -40.25 -62.47 -13.74
CA LEU A 18 -40.21 -62.90 -12.34
C LEU A 18 -40.63 -61.71 -11.49
N GLU A 19 -41.94 -61.59 -11.30
CA GLU A 19 -42.52 -60.91 -10.14
C GLU A 19 -42.18 -61.68 -8.85
N ASP A 20 -42.22 -60.93 -7.75
CA ASP A 20 -42.28 -61.39 -6.37
C ASP A 20 -40.97 -61.89 -5.72
N ARG A 21 -40.02 -60.98 -5.54
CA ARG A 21 -39.34 -60.91 -4.24
C ARG A 21 -40.00 -59.82 -3.41
N LEU A 22 -40.66 -60.22 -2.32
CA LEU A 22 -41.16 -59.33 -1.29
C LEU A 22 -40.02 -58.40 -0.83
N LEU A 23 -40.18 -57.10 -1.09
CA LEU A 23 -39.37 -55.99 -0.58
C LEU A 23 -39.62 -55.80 0.94
N GLY A 24 -39.47 -56.87 1.72
CA GLY A 24 -39.66 -56.86 3.17
C GLY A 24 -38.46 -57.52 3.83
N GLU A 25 -37.94 -56.87 4.87
CA GLU A 25 -36.84 -57.31 5.74
C GLU A 25 -35.42 -56.90 5.31
N PHE A 26 -35.23 -55.62 4.99
CA PHE A 26 -34.02 -54.90 5.41
C PHE A 26 -34.38 -53.79 6.41
N ASN A 27 -35.27 -54.09 7.35
CA ASN A 27 -35.68 -53.16 8.41
C ASN A 27 -34.82 -53.28 9.68
N ASP A 28 -33.69 -53.97 9.63
CA ASP A 28 -32.62 -53.76 10.60
C ASP A 28 -31.87 -52.46 10.22
N PHE A 29 -32.60 -51.35 10.21
CA PHE A 29 -31.94 -50.05 10.25
C PHE A 29 -31.29 -49.97 11.62
N ASN A 30 -29.99 -50.30 11.70
CA ASN A 30 -29.20 -50.01 12.89
C ASN A 30 -29.50 -48.57 13.28
N ASN A 31 -30.06 -48.38 14.49
CA ASN A 31 -30.34 -47.04 14.96
C ASN A 31 -29.02 -46.25 14.97
N VAL A 32 -29.07 -45.07 14.36
CA VAL A 32 -27.89 -44.19 14.25
C VAL A 32 -27.74 -43.48 15.59
N ASP A 33 -27.22 -44.24 16.55
CA ASP A 33 -26.95 -43.76 17.90
C ASP A 33 -25.60 -43.04 17.93
N GLN A 34 -25.34 -42.30 19.00
CA GLN A 34 -24.10 -41.53 19.15
C GLN A 34 -22.83 -42.41 19.10
N GLU A 35 -22.93 -43.67 19.55
CA GLU A 35 -21.84 -44.64 19.47
C GLU A 35 -21.59 -45.13 18.04
N TYR A 36 -22.66 -45.35 17.28
CA TYR A 36 -22.57 -45.68 15.86
C TYR A 36 -21.90 -44.53 15.10
N PHE A 37 -22.33 -43.29 15.34
CA PHE A 37 -21.72 -42.12 14.73
C PHE A 37 -20.22 -42.01 15.07
N ARG A 38 -19.87 -42.19 16.35
CA ARG A 38 -18.48 -42.15 16.82
C ARG A 38 -17.61 -43.21 16.16
N SER A 39 -18.09 -44.44 16.05
CA SER A 39 -17.34 -45.53 15.41
C SER A 39 -17.14 -45.27 13.90
N TYR A 40 -18.16 -44.74 13.21
CA TYR A 40 -18.05 -44.37 11.81
C TYR A 40 -17.09 -43.20 11.58
N ALA A 41 -17.16 -42.14 12.41
CA ALA A 41 -16.25 -41.00 12.33
C ALA A 41 -14.79 -41.42 12.58
N LEU A 42 -14.57 -42.34 13.52
CA LEU A 42 -13.27 -42.94 13.79
C LEU A 42 -12.77 -43.68 12.54
N GLU A 43 -13.56 -44.61 12.00
CA GLU A 43 -13.19 -45.37 10.80
C GLU A 43 -12.88 -44.46 9.61
N TYR A 44 -13.73 -43.45 9.37
CA TYR A 44 -13.53 -42.46 8.32
C TYR A 44 -12.20 -41.73 8.47
N ALA A 45 -11.88 -41.25 9.67
CA ALA A 45 -10.60 -40.59 9.94
C ALA A 45 -9.43 -41.56 9.72
N PHE A 46 -9.53 -42.83 10.10
CA PHE A 46 -8.47 -43.81 9.85
C PHE A 46 -8.22 -44.04 8.36
N ARG A 47 -9.27 -44.09 7.52
CA ARG A 47 -9.13 -44.30 6.07
C ARG A 47 -8.61 -43.07 5.34
N HIS A 48 -9.03 -41.87 5.74
CA HIS A 48 -8.85 -40.65 4.93
C HIS A 48 -7.87 -39.63 5.53
N ASN A 49 -7.50 -39.75 6.80
CA ASN A 49 -6.61 -38.79 7.47
C ASN A 49 -5.16 -39.29 7.54
N TYR A 50 -4.28 -38.59 6.82
CA TYR A 50 -2.85 -38.88 6.76
C TYR A 50 -2.01 -38.13 7.82
N SER A 51 -2.64 -37.38 8.73
CA SER A 51 -1.92 -36.65 9.79
C SER A 51 -1.52 -37.56 10.97
N MET A 52 -0.53 -37.12 11.74
CA MET A 52 0.00 -37.85 12.90
C MET A 52 -0.97 -37.86 14.10
N ASN A 53 -1.85 -36.86 14.23
CA ASN A 53 -2.76 -36.73 15.37
C ASN A 53 -4.21 -37.03 14.94
N ARG A 54 -4.52 -38.32 14.82
CA ARG A 54 -5.83 -38.79 14.35
C ARG A 54 -6.92 -38.62 15.40
N GLU A 55 -6.58 -38.87 16.66
CA GLU A 55 -7.52 -38.79 17.80
C GLU A 55 -8.12 -37.39 17.92
N ALA A 56 -7.29 -36.34 17.86
CA ALA A 56 -7.79 -34.95 17.92
C ALA A 56 -8.73 -34.59 16.75
N ILE A 57 -8.55 -35.22 15.59
CA ILE A 57 -9.43 -34.97 14.44
C ILE A 57 -10.74 -35.73 14.59
N VAL A 58 -10.70 -36.96 15.10
CA VAL A 58 -11.91 -37.72 15.46
C VAL A 58 -12.70 -36.95 16.51
N GLU A 59 -12.05 -36.48 17.56
CA GLU A 59 -12.68 -35.65 18.60
C GLU A 59 -13.28 -34.37 18.03
N ALA A 60 -12.59 -33.69 17.12
CA ALA A 60 -13.12 -32.48 16.48
C ALA A 60 -14.31 -32.75 15.55
N ILE A 61 -14.30 -33.87 14.81
CA ILE A 61 -15.44 -34.29 13.99
C ILE A 61 -16.64 -34.59 14.89
N ILE A 62 -16.41 -35.37 15.94
CA ILE A 62 -17.46 -35.71 16.90
C ILE A 62 -18.01 -34.41 17.49
N ASP A 63 -17.16 -33.53 18.02
CA ASP A 63 -17.56 -32.25 18.62
C ASP A 63 -18.35 -31.35 17.67
N ARG A 64 -17.99 -31.34 16.39
CA ARG A 64 -18.67 -30.53 15.37
C ARG A 64 -20.07 -31.01 15.05
N TYR A 65 -20.27 -32.32 14.95
CA TYR A 65 -21.53 -32.91 14.53
C TYR A 65 -22.31 -33.52 15.70
N THR A 66 -21.81 -33.45 16.94
CA THR A 66 -22.62 -33.77 18.13
C THR A 66 -23.68 -32.69 18.34
N PHE A 67 -24.92 -33.14 18.47
CA PHE A 67 -26.00 -32.28 18.94
C PHE A 67 -25.91 -32.12 20.47
N TRP A 68 -25.20 -31.08 20.91
CA TRP A 68 -24.92 -30.82 22.33
C TRP A 68 -26.12 -30.57 23.24
N PRO A 69 -27.26 -29.99 22.79
CA PRO A 69 -28.42 -29.79 23.66
C PRO A 69 -28.98 -31.10 24.25
N ASP A 70 -28.92 -32.20 23.49
CA ASP A 70 -29.24 -33.54 23.98
C ASP A 70 -28.49 -34.61 23.15
N PRO A 71 -27.37 -35.15 23.65
CA PRO A 71 -26.61 -36.21 22.96
C PRO A 71 -27.34 -37.55 22.88
N SER A 72 -28.46 -37.72 23.58
CA SER A 72 -29.27 -38.94 23.56
C SER A 72 -30.41 -38.90 22.53
N ASP A 73 -30.65 -37.75 21.88
CA ASP A 73 -31.66 -37.61 20.84
C ASP A 73 -31.20 -38.26 19.52
N GLU A 74 -31.65 -39.50 19.31
CA GLU A 74 -31.34 -40.32 18.12
C GLU A 74 -31.69 -39.62 16.80
N TRP A 75 -32.75 -38.79 16.76
CA TRP A 75 -33.18 -38.13 15.52
C TRP A 75 -32.23 -36.98 15.16
N ALA A 76 -31.82 -36.20 16.17
CA ALA A 76 -30.84 -35.13 15.99
C ALA A 76 -29.46 -35.70 15.63
N VAL A 77 -29.04 -36.79 16.29
CA VAL A 77 -27.79 -37.52 15.98
C VAL A 77 -27.82 -38.07 14.55
N ARG A 78 -28.94 -38.65 14.11
CA ARG A 78 -29.10 -39.13 12.74
C ARG A 78 -28.97 -38.01 11.71
N ASN A 79 -29.57 -36.85 11.95
CA ASN A 79 -29.43 -35.70 11.05
C ASN A 79 -28.00 -35.17 11.00
N ALA A 80 -27.32 -35.12 12.14
CA ALA A 80 -25.91 -34.75 12.23
C ALA A 80 -25.02 -35.75 11.48
N PHE A 81 -25.30 -37.04 11.60
CA PHE A 81 -24.63 -38.08 10.84
C PHE A 81 -24.84 -37.91 9.33
N ILE A 82 -26.08 -37.63 8.89
CA ILE A 82 -26.38 -37.34 7.48
C ILE A 82 -25.53 -36.16 7.00
N GLN A 83 -25.48 -35.06 7.77
CA GLN A 83 -24.64 -33.90 7.43
C GLN A 83 -23.16 -34.26 7.29
N PHE A 84 -22.63 -35.03 8.25
CA PHE A 84 -21.26 -35.52 8.19
C PHE A 84 -20.99 -36.37 6.94
N VAL A 85 -21.85 -37.36 6.66
CA VAL A 85 -21.69 -38.23 5.48
C VAL A 85 -21.84 -37.44 4.19
N THR A 86 -22.76 -36.48 4.12
CA THR A 86 -22.90 -35.62 2.95
C THR A 86 -21.65 -34.77 2.75
N ASP A 87 -21.07 -34.18 3.79
CA ASP A 87 -19.84 -33.39 3.69
C ASP A 87 -18.64 -34.27 3.31
N ALA A 88 -18.59 -35.50 3.83
CA ALA A 88 -17.59 -36.50 3.48
C ALA A 88 -17.71 -37.01 2.04
N TYR A 89 -18.93 -37.07 1.50
CA TYR A 89 -19.19 -37.53 0.13
C TYR A 89 -18.97 -36.40 -0.88
N TYR A 90 -19.48 -35.21 -0.60
CA TYR A 90 -19.35 -34.01 -1.43
C TYR A 90 -18.06 -33.25 -1.14
N THR A 91 -16.94 -33.93 -1.38
CA THR A 91 -15.62 -33.30 -1.30
C THR A 91 -15.35 -32.40 -2.50
N ALA A 92 -14.48 -31.41 -2.32
CA ALA A 92 -14.08 -30.52 -3.40
C ALA A 92 -13.50 -31.31 -4.60
N PRO A 93 -13.75 -30.89 -5.84
CA PRO A 93 -13.34 -31.64 -7.03
C PRO A 93 -11.82 -31.91 -7.11
N ILE A 94 -11.01 -31.10 -6.44
CA ILE A 94 -9.54 -31.25 -6.41
C ILE A 94 -9.06 -32.35 -5.47
N SER A 95 -9.75 -32.62 -4.35
CA SER A 95 -9.42 -33.74 -3.46
C SER A 95 -9.88 -35.06 -4.06
N LEU A 96 -11.07 -35.06 -4.67
CA LEU A 96 -11.61 -36.23 -5.36
C LEU A 96 -10.74 -36.64 -6.55
N SER A 97 -10.30 -35.70 -7.38
CA SER A 97 -9.40 -35.99 -8.51
C SER A 97 -8.06 -36.55 -8.02
N ALA A 98 -7.45 -35.97 -6.98
CA ALA A 98 -6.21 -36.46 -6.40
C ALA A 98 -6.34 -37.90 -5.85
N HIS A 99 -7.48 -38.22 -5.23
CA HIS A 99 -7.79 -39.58 -4.76
C HIS A 99 -7.94 -40.57 -5.92
N LEU A 100 -8.72 -40.24 -6.96
CA LEU A 100 -8.89 -41.10 -8.13
C LEU A 100 -7.55 -41.37 -8.84
N HIS A 101 -6.72 -40.33 -8.99
CA HIS A 101 -5.39 -40.45 -9.54
C HIS A 101 -4.47 -41.33 -8.67
N SER A 102 -4.53 -41.21 -7.34
CA SER A 102 -3.76 -42.08 -6.43
C SER A 102 -4.24 -43.54 -6.50
N ALA A 103 -5.55 -43.77 -6.53
CA ALA A 103 -6.14 -45.11 -6.61
C ALA A 103 -5.83 -45.79 -7.95
N ALA A 104 -5.74 -45.01 -9.04
CA ALA A 104 -5.26 -45.47 -10.34
C ALA A 104 -3.73 -45.71 -10.40
N GLY A 105 -3.02 -45.57 -9.27
CA GLY A 105 -1.59 -45.88 -9.15
C GLY A 105 -0.64 -44.74 -9.55
N SER A 106 -1.15 -43.54 -9.88
CA SER A 106 -0.30 -42.40 -10.17
C SER A 106 0.18 -41.71 -8.89
N ARG A 107 1.44 -41.25 -8.89
CA ARG A 107 2.00 -40.50 -7.75
C ARG A 107 1.39 -39.11 -7.69
N THR A 108 0.44 -38.90 -6.80
CA THR A 108 -0.14 -37.59 -6.52
C THR A 108 0.45 -36.98 -5.26
N PHE A 109 0.75 -35.68 -5.30
CA PHE A 109 1.24 -34.91 -4.16
C PHE A 109 0.21 -33.86 -3.79
N MET A 110 -0.31 -33.92 -2.57
CA MET A 110 -1.22 -32.91 -2.02
C MET A 110 -0.56 -32.30 -0.77
N TYR A 111 -0.51 -30.98 -0.69
CA TYR A 111 0.01 -30.31 0.49
C TYR A 111 -1.04 -30.31 1.60
N VAL A 112 -0.72 -30.91 2.74
CA VAL A 112 -1.51 -30.81 3.97
C VAL A 112 -0.79 -29.87 4.94
N ASN A 113 -1.41 -28.73 5.26
CA ASN A 113 -0.87 -27.81 6.27
C ASN A 113 -1.21 -28.33 7.67
N ASN A 114 -0.26 -28.97 8.34
CA ASN A 114 -0.40 -29.32 9.76
C ASN A 114 -0.14 -28.08 10.62
N TYR A 115 -1.18 -27.59 11.28
CA TYR A 115 -1.07 -26.54 12.28
C TYR A 115 -0.82 -27.17 13.66
N ASN A 116 0.41 -27.10 14.14
CA ASN A 116 0.71 -27.44 15.53
C ASN A 116 0.47 -26.20 16.41
N LEU A 117 -0.34 -26.34 17.45
CA LEU A 117 -0.55 -25.29 18.45
C LEU A 117 0.71 -25.16 19.33
N SER A 118 1.77 -24.58 18.78
CA SER A 118 2.97 -24.25 19.55
C SER A 118 2.67 -23.05 20.46
N ARG A 119 3.19 -23.09 21.70
CA ARG A 119 3.09 -22.02 22.73
C ARG A 119 3.73 -20.67 22.32
N THR A 120 4.16 -20.55 21.07
CA THR A 120 4.94 -19.45 20.51
C THR A 120 4.24 -18.78 19.33
N GLY A 121 2.91 -18.68 19.38
CA GLY A 121 2.08 -18.01 18.39
C GLY A 121 0.96 -17.18 19.03
N PHE A 122 0.49 -16.16 18.30
CA PHE A 122 -0.47 -15.13 18.73
C PHE A 122 -1.71 -15.72 19.43
N ILE A 123 -1.77 -15.54 20.74
CA ILE A 123 -2.96 -15.81 21.55
C ILE A 123 -3.85 -14.56 21.46
N PRO A 124 -5.13 -14.69 21.05
CA PRO A 124 -6.06 -13.55 21.00
C PRO A 124 -6.25 -12.94 22.40
N GLY A 125 -6.38 -11.61 22.46
CA GLY A 125 -6.25 -10.83 23.71
C GLY A 125 -7.22 -11.21 24.85
N TRP A 126 -8.37 -11.81 24.54
CA TRP A 126 -9.33 -12.27 25.55
C TRP A 126 -8.81 -13.44 26.41
N MET A 127 -7.80 -14.17 25.94
CA MET A 127 -7.17 -15.29 26.66
C MET A 127 -5.95 -14.84 27.50
N VAL A 128 -5.55 -13.57 27.43
CA VAL A 128 -4.36 -13.02 28.11
C VAL A 128 -4.68 -12.48 29.53
N GLY A 129 -5.95 -12.44 29.92
CA GLY A 129 -6.41 -11.80 31.18
C GLY A 129 -5.97 -12.46 32.49
N ILE A 130 -5.31 -13.63 32.45
CA ILE A 130 -4.98 -14.42 33.65
C ILE A 130 -3.48 -14.30 34.05
N MET A 131 -2.64 -13.61 33.28
CA MET A 131 -1.19 -13.60 33.57
C MET A 131 -0.49 -12.26 33.26
N ALA A 132 0.38 -11.84 34.17
CA ALA A 132 1.12 -10.57 34.11
C ALA A 132 1.89 -10.40 32.78
N PRO A 133 1.97 -9.17 32.23
CA PRO A 133 2.60 -8.92 30.94
C PRO A 133 4.11 -9.23 31.00
N PRO A 134 4.68 -9.91 29.98
CA PRO A 134 6.11 -10.21 29.96
C PRO A 134 6.93 -8.92 29.88
N LYS A 135 7.92 -8.79 30.78
CA LYS A 135 8.87 -7.67 30.81
C LYS A 135 9.55 -7.53 29.44
N THR A 136 9.59 -6.32 28.90
CA THR A 136 10.18 -6.01 27.59
C THR A 136 11.70 -6.12 27.63
N VAL A 137 12.22 -7.33 27.38
CA VAL A 137 13.67 -7.54 27.23
C VAL A 137 14.14 -6.91 25.92
N LYS A 138 15.01 -5.89 26.00
CA LYS A 138 15.64 -5.26 24.83
C LYS A 138 16.43 -6.33 24.06
N ARG A 139 15.94 -6.72 22.87
CA ARG A 139 16.62 -7.69 21.99
C ARG A 139 18.06 -7.23 21.70
N GLY A 140 19.03 -8.09 22.05
CA GLY A 140 20.45 -7.82 21.88
C GLY A 140 20.85 -7.51 20.44
N LYS A 141 21.93 -6.75 20.25
CA LYS A 141 22.41 -6.33 18.93
C LYS A 141 22.66 -7.54 18.00
N VAL A 142 23.12 -8.66 18.55
CA VAL A 142 23.36 -9.93 17.85
C VAL A 142 22.08 -10.54 17.28
N SER A 143 20.97 -10.55 18.02
CA SER A 143 19.72 -11.14 17.53
C SER A 143 19.11 -10.31 16.40
N LYS A 144 19.28 -8.98 16.42
CA LYS A 144 18.85 -8.09 15.34
C LYS A 144 19.66 -8.31 14.07
N ALA A 145 20.97 -8.55 14.18
CA ALA A 145 21.83 -8.85 13.04
C ALA A 145 21.49 -10.22 12.41
N LEU A 146 21.22 -11.24 13.23
CA LEU A 146 20.80 -12.56 12.74
C LEU A 146 19.43 -12.52 12.05
N ASP A 147 18.47 -11.74 12.57
CA ASP A 147 17.17 -11.52 11.92
C ASP A 147 17.31 -10.77 10.59
N ALA A 148 18.18 -9.77 10.52
CA ALA A 148 18.48 -9.06 9.27
C ALA A 148 19.12 -10.02 8.24
N LYS A 149 20.11 -10.82 8.65
CA LYS A 149 20.74 -11.85 7.82
C LYS A 149 19.71 -12.86 7.30
N LYS A 150 18.80 -13.35 8.16
CA LYS A 150 17.72 -14.27 7.77
C LYS A 150 16.74 -13.64 6.78
N LYS A 151 16.38 -12.36 6.96
CA LYS A 151 15.48 -11.64 6.04
C LYS A 151 16.10 -11.36 4.67
N VAL A 152 17.40 -11.06 4.64
CA VAL A 152 18.16 -10.89 3.39
C VAL A 152 18.33 -12.23 2.67
N SER A 153 18.69 -13.29 3.41
CA SER A 153 18.93 -14.62 2.84
C SER A 153 17.66 -15.32 2.35
N LYS A 154 16.54 -15.21 3.06
CA LYS A 154 15.28 -15.88 2.68
C LYS A 154 14.34 -15.00 1.84
N GLY A 155 14.63 -13.69 1.74
CA GLY A 155 13.71 -12.69 1.21
C GLY A 155 12.45 -12.55 2.08
N GLN A 156 11.78 -11.39 2.01
CA GLN A 156 10.42 -11.28 2.53
C GLN A 156 9.45 -11.94 1.54
N ARG A 157 8.96 -13.14 1.85
CA ARG A 157 7.79 -13.71 1.16
C ARG A 157 6.54 -12.96 1.62
N THR A 158 6.22 -11.86 0.93
CA THR A 158 4.92 -11.21 1.07
C THR A 158 3.86 -12.13 0.49
N ILE A 159 3.08 -12.79 1.36
CA ILE A 159 1.80 -13.39 0.98
C ILE A 159 0.96 -12.26 0.38
N GLN A 160 0.60 -12.36 -0.90
CA GLN A 160 -0.23 -11.35 -1.56
C GLN A 160 -1.64 -11.36 -0.96
N LYS A 161 -1.88 -10.50 0.02
CA LYS A 161 -3.23 -10.28 0.56
C LYS A 161 -3.96 -9.27 -0.31
N LYS A 162 -5.22 -9.56 -0.68
CA LYS A 162 -6.08 -8.61 -1.39
C LYS A 162 -6.29 -7.36 -0.53
N LYS A 163 -6.05 -6.17 -1.09
CA LYS A 163 -6.27 -4.90 -0.40
C LYS A 163 -7.77 -4.58 -0.40
N VAL A 164 -8.41 -4.64 0.76
CA VAL A 164 -9.81 -4.24 0.95
C VAL A 164 -9.97 -2.75 0.63
N ARG A 165 -10.97 -2.42 -0.20
CA ARG A 165 -11.33 -1.04 -0.57
C ARG A 165 -12.73 -0.77 -0.02
N THR A 166 -12.87 0.27 0.79
CA THR A 166 -14.16 0.66 1.40
C THR A 166 -14.95 1.65 0.56
N SER A 167 -14.30 2.33 -0.40
CA SER A 167 -14.96 3.25 -1.34
C SER A 167 -15.38 2.54 -2.62
N VAL A 168 -16.59 2.84 -3.11
CA VAL A 168 -17.10 2.33 -4.40
C VAL A 168 -16.35 2.94 -5.59
N HIS A 169 -15.80 4.15 -5.44
CA HIS A 169 -15.04 4.82 -6.50
C HIS A 169 -13.58 4.38 -6.57
N PHE A 170 -13.11 4.08 -7.78
CA PHE A 170 -11.70 3.83 -8.05
C PHE A 170 -10.93 5.16 -8.21
N ARG A 171 -10.10 5.51 -7.23
CA ARG A 171 -9.23 6.70 -7.29
C ARG A 171 -7.89 6.33 -7.90
N ARG A 172 -7.44 7.13 -8.89
CA ARG A 172 -6.09 7.00 -9.46
C ARG A 172 -5.04 7.08 -8.33
N PRO A 173 -4.15 6.09 -8.18
CA PRO A 173 -3.11 6.14 -7.16
C PRO A 173 -2.15 7.28 -7.48
N LYS A 174 -1.62 7.92 -6.43
CA LYS A 174 -0.52 8.87 -6.58
C LYS A 174 0.72 8.08 -7.01
N THR A 175 1.16 8.31 -8.24
CA THR A 175 2.39 7.74 -8.78
C THR A 175 3.56 8.69 -8.52
N LEU A 176 4.77 8.16 -8.50
CA LEU A 176 5.98 8.97 -8.48
C LEU A 176 6.03 9.83 -9.75
N LYS A 177 6.30 11.13 -9.59
CA LYS A 177 6.59 12.06 -10.69
C LYS A 177 8.05 12.47 -10.56
N THR A 178 8.91 11.98 -11.44
CA THR A 178 10.32 12.35 -11.45
C THR A 178 10.48 13.82 -11.84
N PRO A 179 11.42 14.58 -11.24
CA PRO A 179 11.76 15.90 -11.72
C PRO A 179 12.35 15.79 -13.14
N ARG A 180 12.25 16.87 -13.93
CA ARG A 180 12.84 16.90 -15.27
C ARG A 180 14.36 16.82 -15.17
N VAL A 181 14.95 15.74 -15.68
CA VAL A 181 16.40 15.56 -15.84
C VAL A 181 16.69 15.44 -17.34
N PRO A 182 16.84 16.56 -18.07
CA PRO A 182 17.11 16.51 -19.51
C PRO A 182 18.52 15.97 -19.77
N LYS A 183 18.68 15.14 -20.80
CA LYS A 183 19.99 14.56 -21.19
C LYS A 183 20.96 15.60 -21.78
N PHE A 184 20.43 16.69 -22.33
CA PHE A 184 21.20 17.76 -22.95
C PHE A 184 20.56 19.12 -22.65
N PRO A 185 21.36 20.20 -22.54
CA PRO A 185 20.82 21.55 -22.35
C PRO A 185 20.15 22.05 -23.64
N ARG A 186 19.09 22.87 -23.50
CA ARG A 186 18.37 23.46 -24.65
C ARG A 186 19.17 24.53 -25.40
N LYS A 187 20.12 25.17 -24.72
CA LYS A 187 21.02 26.18 -25.27
C LYS A 187 22.44 25.78 -24.92
N SER A 188 23.35 25.87 -25.89
CA SER A 188 24.76 25.55 -25.70
C SER A 188 25.45 26.52 -24.75
N ALA A 189 25.08 27.81 -24.81
CA ALA A 189 25.64 28.86 -23.96
C ALA A 189 24.58 29.47 -23.02
N PRO A 190 24.94 29.81 -21.76
CA PRO A 190 24.07 30.57 -20.88
C PRO A 190 23.86 31.99 -21.40
N ALA A 191 22.66 32.54 -21.17
CA ALA A 191 22.37 33.92 -21.54
C ALA A 191 23.09 34.89 -20.59
N ARG A 192 23.74 35.92 -21.15
CA ARG A 192 24.33 37.00 -20.35
C ARG A 192 23.24 37.89 -19.75
N CYS A 193 23.49 38.43 -18.56
CA CYS A 193 22.63 39.43 -17.95
C CYS A 193 22.66 40.71 -18.79
N LYS A 194 21.54 41.05 -19.44
CA LYS A 194 21.43 42.24 -20.30
C LYS A 194 21.27 43.55 -19.51
N LEU A 195 20.82 43.47 -18.26
CA LEU A 195 20.65 44.62 -17.37
C LEU A 195 21.77 44.58 -16.32
N ASP A 196 22.92 45.11 -16.69
CA ASP A 196 24.03 45.33 -15.75
C ASP A 196 23.90 46.69 -15.07
N SER A 197 24.83 47.01 -14.16
CA SER A 197 24.76 48.26 -13.37
C SER A 197 24.82 49.52 -14.24
N PHE A 198 25.57 49.49 -15.34
CA PHE A 198 25.68 50.59 -16.29
C PHE A 198 24.43 50.72 -17.19
N ALA A 199 23.82 49.60 -17.59
CA ALA A 199 22.55 49.66 -18.32
C ALA A 199 21.39 50.13 -17.43
N ILE A 200 21.43 49.82 -16.13
CA ILE A 200 20.41 50.25 -15.17
C ILE A 200 20.49 51.77 -14.97
N ILE A 201 21.64 52.32 -14.58
CA ILE A 201 21.81 53.76 -14.34
C ILE A 201 22.35 54.40 -15.61
N LYS A 202 21.50 55.14 -16.33
CA LYS A 202 21.89 55.74 -17.61
C LYS A 202 22.72 57.01 -17.40
N HIS A 203 22.15 57.99 -16.71
CA HIS A 203 22.80 59.27 -16.43
C HIS A 203 22.12 59.99 -15.25
N PRO A 204 22.85 60.85 -14.52
CA PRO A 204 22.25 61.73 -13.52
C PRO A 204 21.40 62.82 -14.17
N LEU A 205 20.37 63.28 -13.46
CA LEU A 205 19.52 64.37 -13.93
C LEU A 205 20.02 65.71 -13.37
N THR A 206 20.43 66.62 -14.24
CA THR A 206 21.06 67.93 -13.91
C THR A 206 20.09 69.11 -13.96
N THR A 207 18.78 68.88 -13.85
CA THR A 207 17.78 69.97 -13.88
C THR A 207 17.81 70.78 -12.58
N GLU A 208 17.45 72.06 -12.60
CA GLU A 208 17.38 72.94 -11.40
C GLU A 208 16.63 72.30 -10.22
N SER A 209 15.45 71.70 -10.49
CA SER A 209 14.68 71.00 -9.47
C SER A 209 15.37 69.77 -8.87
N ALA A 210 16.26 69.13 -9.64
CA ALA A 210 17.08 68.01 -9.17
C ALA A 210 18.28 68.52 -8.38
N MET A 211 18.92 69.61 -8.79
CA MET A 211 20.00 70.25 -8.03
C MET A 211 19.53 70.67 -6.64
N LYS A 212 18.35 71.31 -6.55
CA LYS A 212 17.71 71.63 -5.27
C LYS A 212 17.45 70.41 -4.38
N LYS A 213 17.17 69.25 -4.97
CA LYS A 213 16.95 67.98 -4.24
C LYS A 213 18.25 67.40 -3.68
N ILE A 214 19.40 67.68 -4.30
CA ILE A 214 20.72 67.29 -3.80
C ILE A 214 21.00 68.07 -2.51
N GLU A 215 20.80 69.38 -2.53
CA GLU A 215 21.02 70.30 -1.40
C GLU A 215 20.03 70.07 -0.23
N ASP A 216 18.72 70.19 -0.48
CA ASP A 216 17.71 70.26 0.60
C ASP A 216 17.45 68.92 1.28
N HIS A 217 17.59 67.81 0.55
CA HIS A 217 17.04 66.52 0.96
C HIS A 217 18.03 65.36 0.91
N ASN A 218 19.31 65.61 0.61
CA ASN A 218 20.32 64.56 0.46
C ASN A 218 19.82 63.45 -0.50
N THR A 219 19.36 63.87 -1.69
CA THR A 219 18.80 62.97 -2.71
C THR A 219 19.44 63.17 -4.07
N LEU A 220 19.96 62.09 -4.64
CA LEU A 220 20.45 62.06 -6.02
C LEU A 220 19.31 61.68 -6.97
N VAL A 221 19.26 62.30 -8.15
CA VAL A 221 18.25 62.02 -9.16
C VAL A 221 18.91 61.44 -10.39
N PHE A 222 18.44 60.28 -10.84
CA PHE A 222 18.96 59.60 -12.02
C PHE A 222 17.85 59.29 -13.01
N ILE A 223 18.22 59.27 -14.29
CA ILE A 223 17.47 58.59 -15.33
C ILE A 223 17.98 57.14 -15.43
N VAL A 224 17.03 56.22 -15.42
CA VAL A 224 17.23 54.78 -15.25
C VAL A 224 16.49 54.03 -16.36
N ASP A 225 16.90 52.81 -16.64
CA ASP A 225 16.14 51.90 -17.51
C ASP A 225 14.71 51.65 -16.99
N VAL A 226 13.74 51.64 -17.92
CA VAL A 226 12.31 51.48 -17.62
C VAL A 226 12.00 50.12 -16.99
N ARG A 227 12.83 49.10 -17.23
CA ARG A 227 12.65 47.75 -16.68
C ARG A 227 13.29 47.57 -15.31
N ALA A 228 14.09 48.54 -14.85
CA ALA A 228 14.84 48.42 -13.60
C ALA A 228 13.93 48.49 -12.37
N ASN A 229 14.11 47.55 -11.45
CA ASN A 229 13.42 47.53 -10.15
C ASN A 229 14.19 48.37 -9.12
N LYS A 230 13.50 48.88 -8.08
CA LYS A 230 14.14 49.67 -7.01
C LYS A 230 15.32 48.96 -6.34
N HIS A 231 15.24 47.64 -6.14
CA HIS A 231 16.33 46.84 -5.59
C HIS A 231 17.56 46.80 -6.51
N GLN A 232 17.34 46.72 -7.83
CA GLN A 232 18.42 46.74 -8.82
C GLN A 232 19.10 48.10 -8.87
N ILE A 233 18.32 49.19 -8.80
CA ILE A 233 18.84 50.56 -8.73
C ILE A 233 19.70 50.74 -7.47
N ARG A 234 19.22 50.30 -6.31
CA ARG A 234 19.99 50.34 -5.05
C ARG A 234 21.32 49.60 -5.19
N ALA A 235 21.30 48.38 -5.75
CA ALA A 235 22.51 47.59 -5.95
C ALA A 235 23.47 48.23 -6.97
N ALA A 236 22.94 48.82 -8.05
CA ALA A 236 23.74 49.49 -9.06
C ALA A 236 24.42 50.75 -8.52
N VAL A 237 23.70 51.60 -7.76
CA VAL A 237 24.27 52.79 -7.12
C VAL A 237 25.38 52.40 -6.14
N LYS A 238 25.12 51.39 -5.29
CA LYS A 238 26.12 50.89 -4.34
C LYS A 238 27.36 50.35 -5.06
N LYS A 239 27.19 49.65 -6.18
CA LYS A 239 28.31 49.08 -6.94
C LYS A 239 29.13 50.13 -7.70
N LEU A 240 28.47 51.11 -8.31
CA LEU A 240 29.15 52.10 -9.16
C LEU A 240 29.82 53.21 -8.34
N TYR A 241 29.12 53.71 -7.33
CA TYR A 241 29.54 54.91 -6.61
C TYR A 241 29.92 54.64 -5.15
N ASN A 242 29.75 53.40 -4.65
CA ASN A 242 29.99 53.02 -3.25
C ASN A 242 29.15 53.83 -2.24
N ILE A 243 27.93 54.18 -2.63
CA ILE A 243 27.00 54.97 -1.80
C ILE A 243 25.92 54.08 -1.21
N GLU A 244 25.61 54.25 0.06
CA GLU A 244 24.48 53.57 0.70
C GLU A 244 23.17 54.36 0.58
N VAL A 245 22.10 53.64 0.24
CA VAL A 245 20.81 54.24 -0.12
C VAL A 245 19.76 53.93 0.93
N GLN A 246 19.23 54.96 1.57
CA GLN A 246 18.13 54.87 2.52
C GLN A 246 16.82 54.45 1.83
N LYS A 247 16.37 55.19 0.80
CA LYS A 247 15.10 54.91 0.10
C LYS A 247 15.15 55.35 -1.35
N ILE A 248 14.41 54.65 -2.22
CA ILE A 248 14.27 54.97 -3.65
C ILE A 248 12.80 55.17 -4.01
N ASN A 249 12.51 56.29 -4.64
CA ASN A 249 11.22 56.58 -5.29
C ASN A 249 11.45 56.66 -6.80
N THR A 250 10.55 56.08 -7.59
CA THR A 250 10.66 56.02 -9.06
C THR A 250 9.36 56.45 -9.70
N LEU A 251 9.43 57.16 -10.82
CA LEU A 251 8.31 57.45 -11.71
C LEU A 251 8.73 57.22 -13.16
N ILE A 252 7.75 57.05 -14.04
CA ILE A 252 7.95 57.07 -15.49
C ILE A 252 7.59 58.46 -15.98
N THR A 253 8.48 59.09 -16.75
CA THR A 253 8.27 60.42 -17.34
C THR A 253 7.43 60.30 -18.62
N PRO A 254 6.80 61.39 -19.09
CA PRO A 254 6.11 61.39 -20.39
C PRO A 254 7.01 61.07 -21.58
N LEU A 255 8.34 61.24 -21.43
CA LEU A 255 9.36 60.89 -22.41
C LEU A 255 9.71 59.38 -22.41
N MET A 256 8.95 58.56 -21.68
CA MET A 256 9.15 57.11 -21.58
C MET A 256 10.49 56.71 -20.95
N GLU A 257 10.96 57.50 -19.98
CA GLU A 257 12.15 57.19 -19.20
C GLU A 257 11.80 57.04 -17.72
N LYS A 258 12.54 56.22 -16.99
CA LYS A 258 12.31 56.07 -15.54
C LYS A 258 13.19 57.05 -14.79
N LYS A 259 12.58 57.99 -14.08
CA LYS A 259 13.26 58.90 -13.16
C LYS A 259 13.28 58.28 -11.77
N ALA A 260 14.45 58.23 -11.13
CA ALA A 260 14.64 57.70 -9.79
C ALA A 260 15.17 58.79 -8.85
N TYR A 261 14.44 59.06 -7.77
CA TYR A 261 14.89 59.84 -6.62
C TYR A 261 15.48 58.89 -5.58
N ILE A 262 16.75 59.09 -5.27
CA ILE A 262 17.57 58.19 -4.46
C ILE A 262 18.01 58.95 -3.21
N ARG A 263 17.36 58.68 -2.08
CA ARG A 263 17.72 59.28 -0.79
C ARG A 263 18.87 58.49 -0.18
N LEU A 264 19.97 59.17 0.12
CA LEU A 264 21.16 58.56 0.73
C LEU A 264 20.96 58.34 2.23
N THR A 265 21.79 57.50 2.84
CA THR A 265 21.87 57.45 4.31
C THR A 265 22.52 58.73 4.84
N THR A 266 22.34 59.00 6.13
CA THR A 266 22.88 60.20 6.78
C THR A 266 24.41 60.24 6.83
N ASP A 267 25.06 59.11 6.59
CA ASP A 267 26.52 58.97 6.61
C ASP A 267 27.19 59.52 5.34
N TYR A 268 26.42 59.72 4.26
CA TYR A 268 26.90 60.24 2.99
C TYR A 268 26.22 61.56 2.68
N ASP A 269 27.01 62.56 2.28
CA ASP A 269 26.48 63.80 1.71
C ASP A 269 26.31 63.68 0.19
N ALA A 270 25.14 64.06 -0.32
CA ALA A 270 24.84 64.04 -1.74
C ALA A 270 25.65 65.07 -2.53
N LEU A 271 26.03 66.20 -1.93
CA LEU A 271 26.86 67.22 -2.58
C LEU A 271 28.26 66.66 -2.91
N ASP A 272 28.92 66.04 -1.94
CA ASP A 272 30.23 65.41 -2.13
C ASP A 272 30.18 64.26 -3.15
N CYS A 273 29.11 63.47 -3.09
CA CYS A 273 28.88 62.41 -4.06
C CYS A 273 28.67 62.98 -5.48
N ALA A 274 27.95 64.09 -5.63
CA ALA A 274 27.69 64.72 -6.92
C ALA A 274 28.97 65.29 -7.55
N ASN A 275 29.86 65.88 -6.75
CA ASN A 275 31.18 66.33 -7.18
C ASN A 275 32.04 65.16 -7.69
N LYS A 276 32.00 64.03 -6.99
CA LYS A 276 32.72 62.80 -7.40
C LYS A 276 32.18 62.20 -8.70
N ILE A 277 30.89 62.36 -8.97
CA ILE A 277 30.25 61.89 -10.21
C ILE A 277 30.47 62.90 -11.35
N GLY A 278 30.72 64.17 -11.05
CA GLY A 278 30.91 65.25 -12.02
C GLY A 278 29.60 65.89 -12.49
N ILE A 279 28.66 66.09 -11.56
CA ILE A 279 27.33 66.70 -11.81
C ILE A 279 27.32 68.20 -11.46
N ILE A 280 28.24 68.62 -10.58
CA ILE A 280 28.46 69.98 -10.07
C ILE A 280 29.88 70.40 -10.45
#